data_AF-A0A962D199-F1
#
_entry.id   AF-A0A962D199-F1
#
_cell.length_a   1.000
_cell.length_b   1.000
_cell.length_c   1.000
_cell.angle_alpha   90.00
_cell.angle_beta   90.00
_cell.angle_gamma   90.00
#
_symmetry.space_group_name_H-M   'P 1'
#
loop_
_entity.id
_entity.type
_entity.pdbx_description
1 polymer ?
#
loop_
_entity_poly.entity_id
_entity_poly.type
_entity_poly.pdbx_seq_one_letter_code
_entity_poly.pdbx_strand_id
1 'polypeptide(L)'
;LPTDRAITLRAPAYKQALFGSTALSEGFDGSDAARVGHHNDCYLKSLSDLGTYSGEPTARAAEKAYVAAETRFVPMSGETCGRYAIEPSFETCGAGEDCTNRSDCPTALAESAAHHWSLLNARYHPALVDDPGGDWAVQGCLNDFRRRLGYRLQLVSATLPDSAAVGGNCAWHARVVMRNVGFTAPFNPRGWSLVFESVSTGALTTLDLRTVTQPRSDPRHWLPELDSFELSLGARPPAGLAPGQYRLLLALPDGRTSLAPDPDYAIQLANIGLWDGARGLNRLNHTVTLTSCSGSYPVLSAGTVTTTAGATVPLSVSFDDGGIGLAGVQFDLSYDPQLGQPNLAQASASNGVAPTCALPASAPGQIRCVAFPAIGNLPPSFSFLLPFTVDAGASPGSGFALALSRHEFVDDLGELVAGGLVDGSLNVLAEPAPPQLTAVPVPGSTIDFGHLVPGQTRSASIELVNSAAAGSSDLLLSQCSISGSATFSLTGSPAFPVTLAPAQSLSLNVVFAPTAVGAQMATLSCTHNAAGSPASFALTGMGVGDALLSDGFETP
;
A
#
# COMPACT_ATOMS: atom_id res chain seq x y z
N LEU A 1 -11.00 -30.50 5.60
CA LEU A 1 -10.30 -30.49 6.91
C LEU A 1 -10.83 -29.35 7.78
N PRO A 2 -10.82 -29.42 9.13
CA PRO A 2 -11.21 -28.28 9.97
C PRO A 2 -10.38 -27.04 9.64
N THR A 3 -11.02 -25.90 9.40
CA THR A 3 -10.37 -24.70 8.83
C THR A 3 -9.32 -24.08 9.74
N ASP A 4 -9.38 -24.35 11.04
CA ASP A 4 -8.51 -23.77 12.08
C ASP A 4 -7.57 -24.79 12.72
N ARG A 5 -7.48 -26.03 12.20
CA ARG A 5 -6.59 -27.08 12.74
C ARG A 5 -5.77 -27.72 11.65
N ALA A 6 -4.52 -28.01 12.00
CA ALA A 6 -3.69 -28.92 11.25
C ALA A 6 -3.98 -30.37 11.66
N ILE A 7 -3.91 -31.29 10.69
CA ILE A 7 -3.81 -32.73 10.94
C ILE A 7 -2.44 -33.21 10.49
N THR A 8 -1.97 -34.36 10.96
CA THR A 8 -0.70 -34.94 10.50
C THR A 8 -0.95 -36.29 9.82
N LEU A 9 -0.18 -36.58 8.76
CA LEU A 9 -0.19 -37.86 8.07
C LEU A 9 1.14 -38.58 8.26
N ARG A 10 1.08 -39.92 8.32
CA ARG A 10 2.27 -40.74 8.55
C ARG A 10 3.31 -40.61 7.43
N ALA A 11 3.01 -41.21 6.28
CA ALA A 11 3.95 -41.24 5.16
C ALA A 11 3.85 -39.98 4.29
N PRO A 12 4.97 -39.34 3.89
CA PRO A 12 4.96 -38.23 2.95
C PRO A 12 4.28 -38.59 1.63
N ALA A 13 4.43 -39.83 1.17
CA ALA A 13 3.77 -40.35 -0.03
C ALA A 13 2.24 -40.20 0.01
N TYR A 14 1.60 -40.30 1.19
CA TYR A 14 0.16 -40.09 1.32
C TYR A 14 -0.23 -38.63 1.07
N LYS A 15 0.55 -37.68 1.61
CA LYS A 15 0.32 -36.26 1.34
C LYS A 15 0.57 -35.93 -0.13
N GLN A 16 1.63 -36.49 -0.72
CA GLN A 16 1.95 -36.29 -2.13
C GLN A 16 0.89 -36.87 -3.07
N ALA A 17 0.29 -38.00 -2.72
CA ALA A 17 -0.83 -38.57 -3.48
C ALA A 17 -2.09 -37.69 -3.43
N LEU A 18 -2.31 -36.97 -2.32
CA LEU A 18 -3.48 -36.10 -2.14
C LEU A 18 -3.30 -34.72 -2.77
N PHE A 19 -2.11 -34.14 -2.70
CA PHE A 19 -1.86 -32.73 -3.04
C PHE A 19 -0.77 -32.50 -4.08
N GLY A 20 -0.14 -33.57 -4.59
CA GLY A 20 0.98 -33.51 -5.52
C GLY A 20 2.34 -33.54 -4.83
N SER A 21 3.41 -33.78 -5.61
CA SER A 21 4.77 -33.93 -5.10
C SER A 21 5.56 -32.63 -4.96
N THR A 22 4.97 -31.50 -5.35
CA THR A 22 5.59 -30.17 -5.19
C THR A 22 5.38 -29.69 -3.77
N ALA A 23 6.48 -29.37 -3.08
CA ALA A 23 6.40 -28.83 -1.72
C ALA A 23 5.78 -27.42 -1.70
N LEU A 24 5.13 -27.07 -0.60
CA LEU A 24 4.59 -25.75 -0.33
C LEU A 24 5.69 -24.67 -0.45
N SER A 25 5.40 -23.63 -1.23
CA SER A 25 6.21 -22.41 -1.26
C SER A 25 5.82 -21.41 -0.16
N GLU A 26 4.61 -21.55 0.38
CA GLU A 26 3.99 -20.80 1.47
C GLU A 26 2.97 -21.74 2.14
N GLY A 27 2.74 -21.63 3.46
CA GLY A 27 1.89 -22.59 4.18
C GLY A 27 0.81 -22.00 5.06
N PHE A 28 0.45 -20.73 4.84
CA PHE A 28 -0.58 -20.06 5.62
C PHE A 28 -1.76 -19.51 4.78
N ASP A 29 -1.94 -20.03 3.57
CA ASP A 29 -3.00 -19.63 2.61
C ASP A 29 -4.39 -20.22 2.91
N GLY A 30 -4.49 -21.11 3.91
CA GLY A 30 -5.74 -21.77 4.32
C GLY A 30 -6.12 -22.99 3.48
N SER A 31 -5.33 -23.33 2.45
CA SER A 31 -5.53 -24.53 1.64
C SER A 31 -5.51 -25.80 2.50
N ASP A 32 -6.11 -26.88 1.99
CA ASP A 32 -6.04 -28.18 2.68
C ASP A 32 -4.59 -28.68 2.77
N ALA A 33 -3.77 -28.49 1.73
CA ALA A 33 -2.36 -28.87 1.72
C ALA A 33 -1.54 -28.17 2.83
N ALA A 34 -1.79 -26.88 3.02
CA ALA A 34 -1.20 -26.05 4.08
C ALA A 34 -1.67 -26.42 5.51
N ARG A 35 -2.68 -27.28 5.65
CA ARG A 35 -3.21 -27.76 6.94
C ARG A 35 -2.99 -29.24 7.18
N VAL A 36 -2.14 -29.88 6.37
CA VAL A 36 -1.71 -31.27 6.58
C VAL A 36 -0.21 -31.29 6.85
N GLY A 37 0.19 -31.64 8.06
CA GLY A 37 1.57 -31.87 8.46
C GLY A 37 1.99 -33.34 8.40
N HIS A 38 3.09 -33.65 9.08
CA HIS A 38 3.76 -34.95 9.03
C HIS A 38 3.84 -35.60 10.41
N HIS A 39 3.73 -36.93 10.43
CA HIS A 39 3.85 -37.75 11.62
C HIS A 39 4.80 -38.92 11.38
N ASN A 40 5.98 -38.90 11.98
CA ASN A 40 6.93 -39.98 11.84
C ASN A 40 6.72 -41.03 12.94
N ASP A 41 5.99 -42.08 12.57
CA ASP A 41 5.82 -43.29 13.37
C ASP A 41 7.10 -44.13 13.21
N CYS A 42 7.84 -44.31 14.31
CA CYS A 42 9.18 -44.92 14.38
C CYS A 42 10.37 -44.07 13.91
N TYR A 43 10.38 -42.79 14.28
CA TYR A 43 11.51 -41.89 14.06
C TYR A 43 12.86 -42.50 14.47
N LEU A 44 13.83 -42.48 13.54
CA LEU A 44 15.20 -43.00 13.65
C LEU A 44 15.34 -44.53 13.80
N LYS A 45 14.25 -45.30 13.66
CA LYS A 45 14.28 -46.74 13.91
C LYS A 45 15.07 -47.54 12.88
N SER A 46 15.02 -47.14 11.61
CA SER A 46 15.62 -47.84 10.47
C SER A 46 16.02 -46.82 9.39
N LEU A 47 16.38 -47.19 8.17
CA LEU A 47 16.63 -46.18 7.10
C LEU A 47 15.33 -45.47 6.68
N SER A 48 14.24 -46.23 6.60
CA SER A 48 12.90 -45.79 6.21
C SER A 48 12.03 -45.35 7.38
N ASP A 49 12.53 -45.42 8.61
CA ASP A 49 11.73 -45.25 9.84
C ASP A 49 10.51 -46.20 9.84
N LEU A 50 10.79 -47.50 9.64
CA LEU A 50 9.80 -48.58 9.45
C LEU A 50 8.69 -48.25 8.45
N GLY A 51 9.08 -47.75 7.28
CA GLY A 51 8.16 -47.48 6.18
C GLY A 51 7.40 -46.16 6.29
N THR A 52 7.77 -45.26 7.20
CA THR A 52 7.32 -43.85 7.14
C THR A 52 7.85 -43.18 5.87
N TYR A 53 9.11 -43.45 5.53
CA TYR A 53 9.71 -43.10 4.24
C TYR A 53 9.88 -44.34 3.36
N SER A 54 10.19 -44.13 2.08
CA SER A 54 10.51 -45.20 1.14
C SER A 54 11.71 -46.02 1.58
N GLY A 55 11.65 -47.31 1.28
CA GLY A 55 12.78 -48.23 1.39
C GLY A 55 13.85 -48.01 0.32
N GLU A 56 13.47 -47.43 -0.83
CA GLU A 56 14.37 -47.14 -1.94
C GLU A 56 15.10 -45.80 -1.69
N PRO A 57 16.44 -45.77 -1.76
CA PRO A 57 17.25 -44.61 -1.36
C PRO A 57 16.91 -43.29 -2.07
N THR A 58 16.69 -43.33 -3.38
CA THR A 58 16.44 -42.12 -4.19
C THR A 58 15.10 -41.49 -3.82
N ALA A 59 14.05 -42.30 -3.74
CA ALA A 59 12.72 -41.90 -3.33
C ALA A 59 12.71 -41.44 -1.87
N ARG A 60 13.41 -42.15 -0.97
CA ARG A 60 13.56 -41.74 0.44
C ARG A 60 14.19 -40.36 0.57
N ALA A 61 15.26 -40.10 -0.18
CA ALA A 61 15.92 -38.80 -0.18
C ALA A 61 14.98 -37.70 -0.68
N ALA A 62 14.20 -37.97 -1.74
CA ALA A 62 13.21 -37.04 -2.26
C ALA A 62 12.07 -36.76 -1.26
N GLU A 63 11.58 -37.78 -0.56
CA GLU A 63 10.55 -37.63 0.47
C GLU A 63 11.06 -36.86 1.69
N LYS A 64 12.29 -37.13 2.16
CA LYS A 64 12.90 -36.36 3.24
C LYS A 64 13.11 -34.89 2.86
N ALA A 65 13.56 -34.63 1.63
CA ALA A 65 13.67 -33.26 1.10
C ALA A 65 12.31 -32.56 1.01
N TYR A 66 11.26 -33.27 0.57
CA TYR A 66 9.89 -32.77 0.55
C TYR A 66 9.42 -32.41 1.98
N VAL A 67 9.61 -33.31 2.96
CA VAL A 67 9.26 -33.05 4.36
C VAL A 67 10.04 -31.85 4.90
N ALA A 68 11.35 -31.76 4.65
CA ALA A 68 12.18 -30.64 5.11
C ALA A 68 11.69 -29.28 4.59
N ALA A 69 11.23 -29.23 3.32
CA ALA A 69 10.66 -28.02 2.76
C ALA A 69 9.29 -27.66 3.37
N GLU A 70 8.43 -28.67 3.55
CA GLU A 70 7.07 -28.53 4.06
C GLU A 70 7.03 -28.09 5.53
N THR A 71 7.85 -28.71 6.38
CA THR A 71 7.76 -28.55 7.84
C THR A 71 8.25 -27.19 8.35
N ARG A 72 8.73 -26.33 7.44
CA ARG A 72 8.88 -24.89 7.67
C ARG A 72 7.54 -24.22 7.96
N PHE A 73 6.44 -24.79 7.48
CA PHE A 73 5.09 -24.23 7.61
C PHE A 73 4.09 -25.14 8.34
N VAL A 74 4.20 -26.46 8.13
CA VAL A 74 3.26 -27.44 8.70
C VAL A 74 3.89 -28.23 9.86
N PRO A 75 3.09 -28.72 10.83
CA PRO A 75 3.66 -29.40 12.00
C PRO A 75 4.36 -30.72 11.62
N MET A 76 5.48 -30.99 12.29
CA MET A 76 6.17 -32.27 12.29
C MET A 76 6.06 -32.91 13.68
N SER A 77 5.52 -34.12 13.71
CA SER A 77 5.29 -34.90 14.92
C SER A 77 5.82 -36.33 14.77
N GLY A 78 5.81 -37.10 15.85
CA GLY A 78 6.15 -38.52 15.80
C GLY A 78 6.53 -39.11 17.15
N GLU A 79 7.07 -40.31 17.08
CA GLU A 79 7.63 -41.04 18.21
C GLU A 79 8.81 -41.89 17.76
N THR A 80 9.71 -42.17 18.70
CA THR A 80 10.69 -43.25 18.53
C THR A 80 10.06 -44.56 19.00
N CYS A 81 10.42 -45.68 18.36
CA CYS A 81 9.86 -46.99 18.71
C CYS A 81 10.92 -48.06 19.02
N GLY A 82 12.20 -47.70 18.96
CA GLY A 82 13.32 -48.57 19.25
C GLY A 82 14.64 -47.94 18.82
N ARG A 83 15.75 -48.57 19.22
CA ARG A 83 17.09 -48.24 18.71
C ARG A 83 17.20 -48.56 17.22
N TYR A 84 18.08 -47.83 16.53
CA TYR A 84 18.37 -48.06 15.12
C TYR A 84 18.67 -49.53 14.83
N ALA A 85 17.96 -50.10 13.88
CA ALA A 85 18.30 -51.36 13.24
C ALA A 85 17.80 -51.32 11.79
N ILE A 86 18.67 -51.67 10.85
CA ILE A 86 18.28 -51.81 9.45
C ILE A 86 17.30 -52.97 9.29
N GLU A 87 16.32 -52.82 8.40
CA GLU A 87 15.32 -53.85 8.07
C GLU A 87 15.44 -54.29 6.60
N PRO A 88 16.39 -55.17 6.26
CA PRO A 88 16.76 -55.47 4.86
C PRO A 88 15.63 -56.09 4.02
N SER A 89 14.53 -56.49 4.66
CA SER A 89 13.35 -57.03 3.99
C SER A 89 12.57 -55.98 3.18
N PHE A 90 12.74 -54.68 3.46
CA PHE A 90 12.06 -53.62 2.71
C PHE A 90 12.83 -52.30 2.59
N GLU A 91 14.09 -52.20 3.05
CA GLU A 91 14.92 -51.02 2.82
C GLU A 91 16.35 -51.39 2.38
N THR A 92 16.96 -50.52 1.57
CA THR A 92 18.35 -50.66 1.14
C THR A 92 19.14 -49.41 1.47
N CYS A 93 20.44 -49.59 1.71
CA CYS A 93 21.37 -48.50 1.96
C CYS A 93 21.76 -47.80 0.64
N GLY A 94 21.61 -46.48 0.59
CA GLY A 94 22.00 -45.66 -0.55
C GLY A 94 23.48 -45.30 -0.56
N ALA A 95 23.97 -44.85 -1.72
CA ALA A 95 25.32 -44.29 -1.82
C ALA A 95 25.40 -42.98 -1.01
N GLY A 96 26.28 -42.92 -0.02
CA GLY A 96 26.50 -41.73 0.82
C GLY A 96 25.57 -41.61 2.03
N GLU A 97 24.65 -42.56 2.27
CA GLU A 97 23.90 -42.63 3.52
C GLU A 97 24.74 -43.30 4.62
N ASP A 98 24.69 -42.76 5.85
CA ASP A 98 25.15 -43.50 7.03
C ASP A 98 24.08 -44.52 7.43
N CYS A 99 24.34 -45.79 7.09
CA CYS A 99 23.47 -46.92 7.36
C CYS A 99 23.92 -47.75 8.56
N THR A 100 24.78 -47.17 9.41
CA THR A 100 25.34 -47.87 10.57
C THR A 100 24.72 -47.39 11.87
N ASN A 101 24.30 -46.13 11.94
CA ASN A 101 23.58 -45.60 13.10
C ASN A 101 22.78 -44.33 12.77
N ARG A 102 21.48 -44.29 13.12
CA ARG A 102 20.64 -43.09 13.02
C ARG A 102 20.08 -42.58 14.34
N SER A 103 20.02 -43.40 15.38
CA SER A 103 19.36 -43.03 16.64
C SER A 103 20.25 -42.24 17.62
N ASP A 104 21.53 -42.08 17.32
CA ASP A 104 22.48 -41.30 18.13
C ASP A 104 22.25 -39.79 18.05
N CYS A 105 22.73 -39.09 19.07
CA CYS A 105 22.53 -37.67 19.27
C CYS A 105 22.89 -36.78 18.06
N PRO A 106 24.05 -36.94 17.39
CA PRO A 106 24.39 -36.08 16.25
C PRO A 106 23.35 -36.17 15.11
N THR A 107 22.96 -37.39 14.74
CA THR A 107 21.97 -37.64 13.69
C THR A 107 20.58 -37.18 14.12
N ALA A 108 20.17 -37.52 15.35
CA ALA A 108 18.88 -37.12 15.90
C ALA A 108 18.71 -35.59 15.89
N LEU A 109 19.71 -34.84 16.39
CA LEU A 109 19.67 -33.38 16.41
C LEU A 109 19.69 -32.78 14.99
N ALA A 110 20.53 -33.31 14.10
CA ALA A 110 20.64 -32.81 12.73
C ALA A 110 19.35 -33.04 11.94
N GLU A 111 18.78 -34.25 11.99
CA GLU A 111 17.52 -34.55 11.33
C GLU A 111 16.32 -33.82 11.96
N SER A 112 16.35 -33.61 13.28
CA SER A 112 15.29 -32.87 13.97
C SER A 112 15.26 -31.39 13.57
N ALA A 113 16.44 -30.79 13.41
CA ALA A 113 16.57 -29.44 12.87
C ALA A 113 16.17 -29.37 11.39
N ALA A 114 16.68 -30.28 10.55
CA ALA A 114 16.41 -30.29 9.11
C ALA A 114 14.92 -30.48 8.76
N HIS A 115 14.19 -31.25 9.58
CA HIS A 115 12.76 -31.49 9.39
C HIS A 115 11.87 -30.68 10.34
N HIS A 116 12.40 -29.63 10.98
CA HIS A 116 11.66 -28.68 11.80
C HIS A 116 10.71 -29.33 12.83
N TRP A 117 11.24 -30.23 13.66
CA TRP A 117 10.42 -31.01 14.59
C TRP A 117 9.66 -30.14 15.59
N SER A 118 8.32 -30.24 15.55
CA SER A 118 7.42 -29.47 16.39
C SER A 118 7.11 -30.15 17.71
N LEU A 119 6.96 -31.48 17.70
CA LEU A 119 6.66 -32.28 18.88
C LEU A 119 7.17 -33.72 18.70
N LEU A 120 7.51 -34.37 19.81
CA LEU A 120 8.00 -35.74 19.84
C LEU A 120 7.40 -36.43 21.07
N ASN A 121 6.71 -37.55 20.88
CA ASN A 121 6.20 -38.34 21.97
C ASN A 121 7.34 -39.14 22.62
N ALA A 122 7.80 -38.65 23.77
CA ALA A 122 8.91 -39.22 24.49
C ALA A 122 8.55 -40.46 25.34
N ARG A 123 7.26 -40.82 25.44
CA ARG A 123 6.78 -41.90 26.31
C ARG A 123 6.68 -43.27 25.63
N TYR A 124 6.66 -43.32 24.30
CA TYR A 124 6.50 -44.58 23.58
C TYR A 124 7.75 -45.46 23.68
N HIS A 125 8.94 -44.87 23.53
CA HIS A 125 10.22 -45.54 23.76
C HIS A 125 11.16 -44.70 24.65
N PRO A 126 10.88 -44.65 25.97
CA PRO A 126 11.54 -43.72 26.89
C PRO A 126 13.04 -44.00 27.06
N ALA A 127 13.47 -45.26 26.85
CA ALA A 127 14.88 -45.67 26.92
C ALA A 127 15.80 -44.94 25.92
N LEU A 128 15.24 -44.34 24.87
CA LEU A 128 15.98 -43.49 23.94
C LEU A 128 15.85 -42.00 24.31
N VAL A 129 14.64 -41.55 24.69
CA VAL A 129 14.24 -40.12 24.60
C VAL A 129 13.98 -39.43 25.95
N ASP A 130 13.61 -40.13 27.04
CA ASP A 130 13.21 -39.47 28.29
C ASP A 130 13.79 -40.08 29.57
N ASP A 131 14.30 -41.32 29.50
CA ASP A 131 14.91 -41.97 30.66
C ASP A 131 16.23 -41.28 31.03
N PRO A 132 16.49 -40.97 32.33
CA PRO A 132 17.74 -40.37 32.77
C PRO A 132 19.00 -41.21 32.47
N GLY A 133 18.83 -42.53 32.30
CA GLY A 133 19.88 -43.45 31.84
C GLY A 133 19.72 -43.91 30.39
N GLY A 134 18.80 -43.30 29.64
CA GLY A 134 18.55 -43.58 28.24
C GLY A 134 19.62 -43.00 27.32
N ASP A 135 19.64 -43.44 26.06
CA ASP A 135 20.80 -43.20 25.19
C ASP A 135 21.04 -41.69 24.96
N TRP A 136 20.01 -40.87 24.74
CA TRP A 136 20.18 -39.42 24.55
C TRP A 136 20.59 -38.68 25.83
N ALA A 137 20.24 -39.21 27.01
CA ALA A 137 20.70 -38.67 28.28
C ALA A 137 22.19 -38.97 28.48
N VAL A 138 22.60 -40.22 28.23
CA VAL A 138 23.99 -40.68 28.34
C VAL A 138 24.91 -39.99 27.31
N GLN A 139 24.42 -39.81 26.09
CA GLN A 139 25.14 -39.10 25.02
C GLN A 139 25.07 -37.56 25.16
N GLY A 140 24.23 -37.03 26.07
CA GLY A 140 24.22 -35.63 26.46
C GLY A 140 23.28 -34.69 25.69
N CYS A 141 22.60 -35.14 24.63
CA CYS A 141 21.72 -34.27 23.83
C CYS A 141 20.27 -34.15 24.34
N LEU A 142 19.87 -34.90 25.36
CA LEU A 142 18.50 -34.83 25.89
C LEU A 142 18.09 -33.40 26.28
N ASN A 143 19.02 -32.63 26.86
CA ASN A 143 18.75 -31.24 27.21
C ASN A 143 18.64 -30.32 25.98
N ASP A 144 19.32 -30.62 24.89
CA ASP A 144 19.17 -29.89 23.63
C ASP A 144 17.77 -30.13 23.07
N PHE A 145 17.30 -31.38 23.05
CA PHE A 145 15.93 -31.70 22.65
C PHE A 145 14.89 -31.00 23.53
N ARG A 146 15.01 -31.08 24.86
CA ARG A 146 14.11 -30.41 25.81
C ARG A 146 14.05 -28.90 25.62
N ARG A 147 15.12 -28.28 25.11
CA ARG A 147 15.18 -26.84 24.85
C ARG A 147 14.72 -26.47 23.45
N ARG A 148 15.02 -27.29 22.44
CA ARG A 148 14.91 -26.91 21.03
C ARG A 148 13.68 -27.48 20.33
N LEU A 149 13.04 -28.53 20.85
CA LEU A 149 11.82 -29.07 20.26
C LEU A 149 10.73 -27.99 20.20
N GLY A 150 10.07 -27.86 19.04
CA GLY A 150 9.15 -26.74 18.82
C GLY A 150 9.88 -25.43 18.49
N TYR A 151 9.29 -24.31 18.91
CA TYR A 151 9.90 -23.00 18.83
C TYR A 151 10.51 -22.59 20.17
N ARG A 152 11.60 -21.82 20.13
CA ARG A 152 12.18 -21.17 21.32
C ARG A 152 12.64 -19.78 20.95
N LEU A 153 11.80 -18.80 21.23
CA LEU A 153 12.01 -17.41 20.83
C LEU A 153 12.85 -16.68 21.88
N GLN A 154 13.87 -15.96 21.43
CA GLN A 154 14.79 -15.19 22.25
C GLN A 154 14.82 -13.74 21.77
N LEU A 155 14.66 -12.79 22.71
CA LEU A 155 14.99 -11.39 22.49
C LEU A 155 16.52 -11.24 22.56
N VAL A 156 17.13 -10.79 21.47
CA VAL A 156 18.57 -10.57 21.35
C VAL A 156 18.91 -9.16 21.83
N SER A 157 18.20 -8.16 21.31
CA SER A 157 18.35 -6.76 21.68
C SER A 157 17.06 -5.98 21.46
N ALA A 158 16.95 -4.82 22.08
CA ALA A 158 15.88 -3.86 21.83
C ALA A 158 16.49 -2.47 21.73
N THR A 159 16.04 -1.69 20.74
CA THR A 159 16.29 -0.24 20.69
C THR A 159 14.97 0.44 20.98
N LEU A 160 14.91 1.11 22.13
CA LEU A 160 13.68 1.70 22.66
C LEU A 160 14.00 3.14 23.09
N PRO A 161 13.14 4.12 22.79
CA PRO A 161 13.42 5.51 23.13
C PRO A 161 13.12 5.78 24.61
N ASP A 162 13.92 6.62 25.26
CA ASP A 162 13.67 7.07 26.64
C ASP A 162 12.46 8.01 26.74
N SER A 163 12.17 8.73 25.66
CA SER A 163 11.01 9.61 25.53
C SER A 163 10.40 9.53 24.14
N ALA A 164 9.08 9.66 24.06
CA ALA A 164 8.34 9.79 22.80
C ALA A 164 7.17 10.75 23.00
N ALA A 165 6.58 11.24 21.91
CA ALA A 165 5.42 12.12 22.01
C ALA A 165 4.13 11.36 21.63
N VAL A 166 3.05 11.64 22.37
CA VAL A 166 1.69 11.14 22.12
C VAL A 166 0.83 12.21 21.46
N GLY A 167 0.01 11.78 20.49
CA GLY A 167 -0.81 12.65 19.65
C GLY A 167 -0.06 13.19 18.42
N GLY A 168 -0.78 13.59 17.38
CA GLY A 168 -0.18 14.10 16.14
C GLY A 168 0.57 13.05 15.31
N ASN A 169 1.53 13.52 14.49
CA ASN A 169 2.32 12.67 13.60
C ASN A 169 3.72 12.31 14.19
N CYS A 170 4.02 12.64 15.45
CA CYS A 170 5.32 12.37 16.07
C CYS A 170 5.71 10.88 15.99
N ALA A 171 6.76 10.54 15.25
CA ALA A 171 7.29 9.19 15.22
C ALA A 171 8.21 8.91 16.42
N TRP A 172 8.35 7.62 16.69
CA TRP A 172 9.25 7.08 17.69
C TRP A 172 9.94 5.86 17.09
N HIS A 173 11.20 5.63 17.46
CA HIS A 173 11.94 4.46 16.96
C HIS A 173 12.02 3.38 18.02
N ALA A 174 11.16 2.38 17.89
CA ALA A 174 11.19 1.21 18.74
C ALA A 174 11.32 -0.04 17.87
N ARG A 175 12.37 -0.84 18.10
CA ARG A 175 12.59 -2.11 17.41
C ARG A 175 13.20 -3.14 18.33
N VAL A 176 13.03 -4.41 17.96
CA VAL A 176 13.64 -5.55 18.65
C VAL A 176 14.32 -6.46 17.64
N VAL A 177 15.43 -7.06 18.04
CA VAL A 177 16.06 -8.16 17.32
C VAL A 177 15.71 -9.44 18.05
N MET A 178 15.11 -10.38 17.33
CA MET A 178 14.67 -11.67 17.84
C MET A 178 15.44 -12.80 17.15
N ARG A 179 15.51 -13.95 17.82
CA ARG A 179 16.01 -15.20 17.24
C ARG A 179 15.11 -16.36 17.65
N ASN A 180 14.92 -17.33 16.76
CA ASN A 180 14.36 -18.62 17.13
C ASN A 180 15.50 -19.63 17.27
N VAL A 181 15.73 -20.13 18.49
CA VAL A 181 16.73 -21.17 18.78
C VAL A 181 16.11 -22.58 18.88
N GLY A 182 14.83 -22.71 18.56
CA GLY A 182 14.13 -23.98 18.43
C GLY A 182 14.42 -24.71 17.11
N PHE A 183 13.67 -25.77 16.83
CA PHE A 183 13.71 -26.51 15.57
C PHE A 183 12.67 -26.00 14.57
N THR A 184 11.59 -25.36 15.02
CA THR A 184 10.52 -24.89 14.11
C THR A 184 9.98 -23.53 14.53
N ALA A 185 9.24 -22.87 13.65
CA ALA A 185 8.42 -21.70 13.97
C ALA A 185 7.06 -22.13 14.57
N PRO A 186 6.30 -21.22 15.20
CA PRO A 186 4.88 -21.46 15.47
C PRO A 186 4.14 -21.81 14.16
N PHE A 187 3.31 -22.85 14.16
CA PHE A 187 2.45 -23.18 12.99
C PHE A 187 1.00 -22.70 13.18
N ASN A 188 0.57 -22.49 14.44
CA ASN A 188 -0.70 -21.84 14.73
C ASN A 188 -0.53 -20.32 14.78
N PRO A 189 -1.55 -19.53 14.37
CA PRO A 189 -1.52 -18.08 14.50
C PRO A 189 -1.23 -17.63 15.93
N ARG A 190 -0.46 -16.54 16.05
CA ARG A 190 -0.11 -15.91 17.32
C ARG A 190 -0.35 -14.41 17.23
N GLY A 191 -0.84 -13.83 18.32
CA GLY A 191 -0.76 -12.38 18.50
C GLY A 191 0.70 -11.95 18.62
N TRP A 192 0.96 -10.70 18.27
CA TRP A 192 2.25 -10.04 18.50
C TRP A 192 1.95 -8.58 18.77
N SER A 193 2.28 -8.09 19.95
CA SER A 193 1.88 -6.76 20.37
C SER A 193 2.87 -6.14 21.34
N LEU A 194 3.02 -4.82 21.23
CA LEU A 194 3.69 -4.01 22.23
C LEU A 194 2.66 -3.54 23.26
N VAL A 195 2.99 -3.64 24.55
CA VAL A 195 2.13 -3.27 25.66
C VAL A 195 2.77 -2.13 26.44
N PHE A 196 1.99 -1.07 26.66
CA PHE A 196 2.32 0.08 27.48
C PHE A 196 1.61 -0.07 28.83
N GLU A 197 2.37 -0.30 29.89
CA GLU A 197 1.85 -0.30 31.26
C GLU A 197 2.08 1.07 31.89
N SER A 198 1.01 1.78 32.21
CA SER A 198 1.08 3.06 32.92
C SER A 198 1.74 2.88 34.28
N VAL A 199 2.83 3.62 34.55
CA VAL A 199 3.53 3.54 35.85
C VAL A 199 2.66 4.08 36.98
N SER A 200 1.79 5.07 36.71
CA SER A 200 0.94 5.71 37.72
C SER A 200 -0.33 4.92 38.05
N THR A 201 -0.91 4.20 37.09
CA THR A 201 -2.20 3.52 37.26
C THR A 201 -2.14 2.00 37.14
N GLY A 202 -1.08 1.45 36.55
CA GLY A 202 -0.99 0.04 36.17
C GLY A 202 -1.86 -0.35 34.97
N ALA A 203 -2.57 0.59 34.36
CA ALA A 203 -3.41 0.33 33.18
C ALA A 203 -2.56 -0.11 31.98
N LEU A 204 -3.06 -1.09 31.22
CA LEU A 204 -2.41 -1.62 30.04
C LEU A 204 -3.08 -1.09 28.77
N THR A 205 -2.27 -0.60 27.84
CA THR A 205 -2.69 -0.24 26.48
C THR A 205 -1.83 -0.99 25.48
N THR A 206 -2.46 -1.63 24.50
CA THR A 206 -1.77 -2.53 23.56
C THR A 206 -1.75 -1.96 22.14
N LEU A 207 -0.59 -2.03 21.49
CA LEU A 207 -0.40 -1.83 20.06
C LEU A 207 -0.30 -3.19 19.37
N ASP A 208 -1.30 -3.57 18.57
CA ASP A 208 -1.21 -4.78 17.74
C ASP A 208 -0.18 -4.55 16.63
N LEU A 209 0.90 -5.33 16.65
CA LEU A 209 2.01 -5.17 15.71
C LEU A 209 1.80 -5.97 14.43
N ARG A 210 0.74 -6.79 14.34
CA ARG A 210 0.36 -7.48 13.10
C ARG A 210 -0.17 -6.52 12.04
N THR A 211 -0.66 -5.34 12.45
CA THR A 211 -1.11 -4.28 11.53
C THR A 211 0.04 -3.45 11.00
N VAL A 212 1.26 -3.63 11.52
CA VAL A 212 2.46 -2.98 10.99
C VAL A 212 2.89 -3.76 9.76
N THR A 213 2.85 -3.13 8.58
CA THR A 213 3.30 -3.74 7.32
C THR A 213 4.82 -3.86 7.35
N GLN A 214 5.31 -5.01 7.78
CA GLN A 214 6.74 -5.32 7.84
C GLN A 214 6.99 -6.78 7.47
N PRO A 215 8.18 -7.13 6.96
CA PRO A 215 8.58 -8.52 6.83
C PRO A 215 8.38 -9.23 8.18
N ARG A 216 7.75 -10.40 8.18
CA ARG A 216 7.61 -11.26 9.37
C ARG A 216 6.69 -10.69 10.47
N SER A 217 5.68 -9.89 10.11
CA SER A 217 4.61 -9.45 11.04
C SER A 217 3.82 -10.62 11.66
N ASP A 218 3.80 -11.77 10.99
CA ASP A 218 3.23 -13.01 11.48
C ASP A 218 4.32 -13.91 12.10
N PRO A 219 4.23 -14.23 13.42
CA PRO A 219 5.18 -15.09 14.11
C PRO A 219 5.39 -16.48 13.49
N ARG A 220 4.47 -16.95 12.65
CA ARG A 220 4.63 -18.22 11.94
C ARG A 220 5.78 -18.23 10.92
N HIS A 221 6.34 -17.06 10.60
CA HIS A 221 7.53 -16.92 9.74
C HIS A 221 8.84 -16.77 10.51
N TRP A 222 8.83 -16.90 11.84
CA TRP A 222 10.01 -16.73 12.69
C TRP A 222 10.83 -18.00 12.73
N LEU A 223 11.37 -18.36 11.57
CA LEU A 223 12.11 -19.59 11.33
C LEU A 223 13.49 -19.61 12.03
N PRO A 224 13.96 -20.79 12.47
CA PRO A 224 15.29 -20.95 13.05
C PRO A 224 16.44 -20.58 12.08
N GLU A 225 16.26 -20.83 10.78
CA GLU A 225 17.28 -20.59 9.74
C GLU A 225 17.62 -19.10 9.54
N LEU A 226 16.85 -18.19 10.12
CA LEU A 226 17.07 -16.75 9.98
C LEU A 226 18.27 -16.23 10.78
N ASP A 227 18.86 -17.05 11.67
CA ASP A 227 19.85 -16.67 12.69
C ASP A 227 19.38 -15.57 13.66
N SER A 228 19.01 -14.39 13.18
CA SER A 228 18.26 -13.37 13.90
C SER A 228 17.48 -12.51 12.91
N PHE A 229 16.40 -11.88 13.37
CA PHE A 229 15.57 -11.01 12.55
C PHE A 229 15.09 -9.83 13.37
N GLU A 230 15.06 -8.66 12.72
CA GLU A 230 14.57 -7.42 13.31
C GLU A 230 13.06 -7.28 13.10
N LEU A 231 12.38 -6.76 14.12
CA LEU A 231 10.96 -6.40 14.10
C LEU A 231 10.81 -4.95 14.58
N SER A 232 10.13 -4.13 13.79
CA SER A 232 9.66 -2.81 14.21
C SER A 232 8.50 -2.97 15.18
N LEU A 233 8.51 -2.17 16.25
CA LEU A 233 7.43 -2.05 17.23
C LEU A 233 6.46 -0.91 16.88
N GLY A 234 6.42 -0.52 15.60
CA GLY A 234 5.50 0.48 15.05
C GLY A 234 6.06 1.90 15.08
N ALA A 235 5.55 2.74 14.18
CA ALA A 235 6.03 4.09 13.97
C ALA A 235 5.49 5.13 14.98
N ARG A 236 4.52 4.77 15.82
CA ARG A 236 3.95 5.67 16.86
C ARG A 236 3.41 4.90 18.07
N PRO A 237 3.37 5.50 19.27
CA PRO A 237 2.60 4.96 20.39
C PRO A 237 1.10 4.88 20.04
N PRO A 238 0.32 3.98 20.69
CA PRO A 238 -1.13 3.93 20.55
C PRO A 238 -1.81 5.29 20.73
N ALA A 239 -2.81 5.57 19.88
CA ALA A 239 -3.67 6.73 20.05
C ALA A 239 -4.40 6.67 21.41
N GLY A 240 -4.57 7.82 22.05
CA GLY A 240 -5.29 7.92 23.33
C GLY A 240 -4.44 7.69 24.58
N LEU A 241 -3.15 7.38 24.45
CA LEU A 241 -2.22 7.42 25.58
C LEU A 241 -2.05 8.87 26.08
N ALA A 242 -2.23 9.07 27.38
CA ALA A 242 -1.95 10.36 28.03
C ALA A 242 -0.44 10.52 28.27
N PRO A 243 0.08 11.77 28.31
CA PRO A 243 1.44 12.02 28.75
C PRO A 243 1.72 11.40 30.12
N GLY A 244 2.90 10.81 30.30
CA GLY A 244 3.29 10.08 31.50
C GLY A 244 4.35 9.01 31.25
N GLN A 245 4.74 8.27 32.29
CA GLN A 245 5.71 7.18 32.19
C GLN A 245 5.03 5.83 31.97
N TYR A 246 5.59 5.02 31.06
CA TYR A 246 5.06 3.71 30.71
C TYR A 246 6.17 2.67 30.65
N ARG A 247 5.96 1.52 31.31
CA ARG A 247 6.83 0.34 31.12
C ARG A 247 6.45 -0.36 29.82
N LEU A 248 7.45 -0.77 29.06
CA LEU A 248 7.24 -1.49 27.80
C LEU A 248 7.34 -3.00 28.00
N LEU A 249 6.37 -3.74 27.46
CA LEU A 249 6.31 -5.20 27.46
C LEU A 249 5.90 -5.71 26.08
N LEU A 250 6.19 -6.99 25.80
CA LEU A 250 5.74 -7.70 24.61
C LEU A 250 4.72 -8.77 24.98
N ALA A 251 3.64 -8.85 24.22
CA ALA A 251 2.62 -9.89 24.33
C ALA A 251 2.64 -10.78 23.08
N LEU A 252 2.62 -12.09 23.29
CA LEU A 252 2.51 -13.11 22.23
C LEU A 252 1.39 -14.12 22.56
N PRO A 253 0.13 -13.68 22.66
CA PRO A 253 -0.98 -14.55 23.02
C PRO A 253 -1.33 -15.57 21.92
N ASP A 254 -2.12 -16.59 22.25
CA ASP A 254 -2.73 -17.46 21.23
C ASP A 254 -3.59 -16.65 20.26
N GLY A 255 -3.64 -17.06 19.00
CA GLY A 255 -4.42 -16.36 17.97
C GLY A 255 -5.93 -16.47 18.16
N ARG A 256 -6.44 -17.41 18.98
CA ARG A 256 -7.87 -17.54 19.26
C ARG A 256 -8.29 -16.61 20.38
N THR A 257 -9.35 -15.84 20.15
CA THR A 257 -9.89 -14.87 21.12
C THR A 257 -10.31 -15.49 22.44
N SER A 258 -10.70 -16.77 22.45
CA SER A 258 -11.07 -17.50 23.67
C SER A 258 -9.89 -17.92 24.53
N LEU A 259 -8.68 -18.02 23.95
CA LEU A 259 -7.45 -18.43 24.66
C LEU A 259 -6.48 -17.26 24.85
N ALA A 260 -6.58 -16.22 24.04
CA ALA A 260 -5.70 -15.05 24.10
C ALA A 260 -5.61 -14.40 25.50
N PRO A 261 -6.68 -14.34 26.32
CA PRO A 261 -6.60 -13.79 27.68
C PRO A 261 -5.91 -14.71 28.70
N ASP A 262 -5.72 -15.99 28.37
CA ASP A 262 -5.17 -16.98 29.29
C ASP A 262 -3.63 -17.01 29.16
N PRO A 263 -2.89 -16.66 30.23
CA PRO A 263 -1.43 -16.58 30.20
C PRO A 263 -0.74 -17.92 29.92
N ASP A 264 -1.39 -19.06 30.17
CA ASP A 264 -0.82 -20.39 29.91
C ASP A 264 -0.69 -20.67 28.40
N TYR A 265 -1.41 -19.93 27.57
CA TYR A 265 -1.36 -20.03 26.10
C TYR A 265 -0.53 -18.92 25.45
N ALA A 266 0.10 -18.03 26.23
CA ALA A 266 1.00 -17.00 25.73
C ALA A 266 2.44 -17.52 25.56
N ILE A 267 3.17 -16.99 24.58
CA ILE A 267 4.58 -17.36 24.38
C ILE A 267 5.48 -16.61 25.38
N GLN A 268 6.13 -17.37 26.24
CA GLN A 268 7.25 -16.93 27.06
C GLN A 268 8.53 -16.89 26.21
N LEU A 269 9.23 -15.75 26.22
CA LEU A 269 10.56 -15.64 25.64
C LEU A 269 11.60 -16.35 26.51
N ALA A 270 12.64 -16.90 25.87
CA ALA A 270 13.70 -17.69 26.52
C ALA A 270 14.60 -16.88 27.47
N ASN A 271 14.41 -15.56 27.53
CA ASN A 271 15.20 -14.63 28.33
C ASN A 271 14.86 -14.72 29.83
N ILE A 272 15.90 -14.82 30.66
CA ILE A 272 15.76 -14.90 32.11
C ILE A 272 15.30 -13.55 32.67
N GLY A 273 14.33 -13.56 33.58
CA GLY A 273 13.88 -12.38 34.32
C GLY A 273 12.90 -11.47 33.57
N LEU A 274 12.58 -11.76 32.29
CA LEU A 274 11.62 -10.96 31.52
C LEU A 274 10.18 -11.44 31.67
N TRP A 275 9.95 -12.71 32.01
CA TRP A 275 8.60 -13.29 32.02
C TRP A 275 7.74 -12.85 33.21
N ASP A 276 6.51 -12.44 32.90
CA ASP A 276 5.43 -12.19 33.84
C ASP A 276 4.34 -13.25 33.65
N GLY A 277 4.49 -14.38 34.34
CA GLY A 277 3.61 -15.55 34.18
C GLY A 277 2.17 -15.33 34.65
N ALA A 278 1.90 -14.34 35.52
CA ALA A 278 0.54 -14.05 35.93
C ALA A 278 -0.28 -13.36 34.83
N ARG A 279 0.40 -12.70 33.88
CA ARG A 279 -0.24 -11.88 32.84
C ARG A 279 0.08 -12.33 31.42
N GLY A 280 1.01 -13.27 31.24
CA GLY A 280 1.41 -13.75 29.93
C GLY A 280 2.25 -12.75 29.14
N LEU A 281 3.04 -11.92 29.83
CA LEU A 281 3.76 -10.78 29.23
C LEU A 281 5.28 -10.92 29.38
N ASN A 282 6.03 -10.43 28.40
CA ASN A 282 7.49 -10.38 28.41
C ASN A 282 7.96 -8.93 28.62
N ARG A 283 8.56 -8.62 29.76
CA ARG A 283 9.08 -7.27 30.07
C ARG A 283 10.27 -6.93 29.17
N LEU A 284 10.31 -5.71 28.66
CA LEU A 284 11.49 -5.18 27.96
C LEU A 284 12.47 -4.48 28.91
N ASN A 285 12.12 -4.38 30.20
CA ASN A 285 12.89 -3.66 31.23
C ASN A 285 13.22 -2.20 30.86
N HIS A 286 12.33 -1.57 30.09
CA HIS A 286 12.45 -0.20 29.64
C HIS A 286 11.23 0.62 30.06
N THR A 287 11.45 1.88 30.43
CA THR A 287 10.37 2.83 30.72
C THR A 287 10.51 4.01 29.78
N VAL A 288 9.47 4.29 28.99
CA VAL A 288 9.41 5.45 28.10
C VAL A 288 8.61 6.57 28.75
N THR A 289 9.07 7.80 28.60
CA THR A 289 8.33 9.00 29.00
C THR A 289 7.56 9.55 27.80
N LEU A 290 6.24 9.51 27.87
CA LEU A 290 5.36 10.07 26.85
C LEU A 290 5.06 11.55 27.15
N THR A 291 5.30 12.43 26.20
CA THR A 291 4.99 13.88 26.26
C THR A 291 3.93 14.25 25.24
N SER A 292 3.34 15.44 25.33
CA SER A 292 2.45 15.94 24.26
C SER A 292 3.27 16.30 23.01
N CYS A 293 2.87 15.79 21.84
CA CYS A 293 3.48 16.19 20.56
C CYS A 293 3.16 17.66 20.23
N SER A 294 4.19 18.47 20.03
CA SER A 294 4.08 19.85 19.54
C SER A 294 4.57 20.03 18.10
N GLY A 295 5.14 18.98 17.48
CA GLY A 295 5.78 19.00 16.17
C GLY A 295 4.89 18.46 15.04
N SER A 296 5.17 18.91 13.81
CA SER A 296 4.47 18.51 12.59
C SER A 296 5.39 17.57 11.79
N TYR A 297 5.30 16.26 12.01
CA TYR A 297 5.96 15.25 11.15
C TYR A 297 5.54 15.41 9.69
N PRO A 298 6.33 14.95 8.70
CA PRO A 298 6.12 15.14 7.26
C PRO A 298 4.66 15.11 6.88
N VAL A 299 4.15 16.28 6.51
CA VAL A 299 2.90 16.43 5.81
C VAL A 299 3.30 16.86 4.41
N LEU A 300 3.08 16.00 3.40
CA LEU A 300 2.78 16.56 2.08
C LEU A 300 1.52 17.39 2.31
N SER A 301 1.64 18.71 2.30
CA SER A 301 0.49 19.58 2.48
C SER A 301 -0.57 19.15 1.47
N ALA A 302 -1.70 18.63 1.95
CA ALA A 302 -2.80 18.12 1.12
C ALA A 302 -3.60 19.24 0.45
N GLY A 303 -2.90 20.27 -0.01
CA GLY A 303 -3.45 21.38 -0.75
C GLY A 303 -3.78 20.96 -2.17
N THR A 304 -4.48 21.85 -2.85
CA THR A 304 -4.64 21.80 -4.30
C THR A 304 -3.77 22.90 -4.87
N VAL A 305 -2.86 22.54 -5.78
CA VAL A 305 -2.06 23.52 -6.52
C VAL A 305 -2.60 23.58 -7.94
N THR A 306 -3.10 24.74 -8.35
CA THR A 306 -3.64 24.96 -9.69
C THR A 306 -2.55 25.54 -10.58
N THR A 307 -2.23 24.90 -11.71
CA THR A 307 -1.17 25.36 -12.62
C THR A 307 -1.56 25.17 -14.08
N THR A 308 -0.93 25.91 -14.99
CA THR A 308 -1.11 25.73 -16.43
C THR A 308 -0.28 24.55 -16.95
N ALA A 309 -0.74 23.90 -18.02
CA ALA A 309 0.02 22.84 -18.70
C ALA A 309 1.38 23.38 -19.19
N GLY A 310 2.45 22.60 -19.00
CA GLY A 310 3.82 23.01 -19.29
C GLY A 310 4.48 23.92 -18.24
N ALA A 311 3.78 24.33 -17.18
CA ALA A 311 4.38 25.06 -16.06
C ALA A 311 5.17 24.12 -15.13
N THR A 312 6.21 24.67 -14.51
CA THR A 312 6.99 23.97 -13.47
C THR A 312 6.45 24.31 -12.09
N VAL A 313 6.12 23.29 -11.31
CA VAL A 313 5.52 23.41 -9.97
C VAL A 313 6.57 23.02 -8.91
N PRO A 314 7.01 23.95 -8.04
CA PRO A 314 7.93 23.62 -6.96
C PRO A 314 7.16 22.94 -5.82
N LEU A 315 7.39 21.65 -5.60
CA LEU A 315 6.74 20.91 -4.52
C LEU A 315 7.65 20.84 -3.31
N SER A 316 7.20 21.35 -2.17
CA SER A 316 7.94 21.26 -0.92
C SER A 316 7.58 19.99 -0.19
N VAL A 317 8.60 19.22 0.19
CA VAL A 317 8.45 18.12 1.14
C VAL A 317 9.31 18.47 2.35
N SER A 318 8.69 18.45 3.52
CA SER A 318 9.30 18.86 4.79
C SER A 318 9.46 17.66 5.71
N PHE A 319 10.56 17.64 6.45
CA PHE A 319 10.94 16.64 7.43
C PHE A 319 11.22 17.34 8.74
N ASP A 320 10.78 16.72 9.82
CA ASP A 320 11.09 17.09 11.19
C ASP A 320 11.54 15.80 11.88
N ASP A 321 12.79 15.75 12.34
CA ASP A 321 13.32 14.59 13.05
C ASP A 321 13.09 14.67 14.56
N GLY A 322 12.40 15.71 15.04
CA GLY A 322 12.14 15.93 16.46
C GLY A 322 13.39 16.27 17.28
N GLY A 323 14.49 16.66 16.64
CA GLY A 323 15.79 16.93 17.27
C GLY A 323 16.59 15.68 17.64
N ILE A 324 16.27 14.52 17.04
CA ILE A 324 16.90 13.23 17.36
C ILE A 324 18.33 13.15 16.79
N GLY A 325 18.66 13.94 15.76
CA GLY A 325 20.01 14.01 15.21
C GLY A 325 20.33 12.79 14.35
N LEU A 326 19.51 12.54 13.32
CA LEU A 326 19.67 11.40 12.41
C LEU A 326 20.66 11.71 11.28
N ALA A 327 21.31 10.70 10.72
CA ALA A 327 22.35 10.89 9.71
C ALA A 327 21.81 11.15 8.30
N GLY A 328 20.63 10.61 7.97
CA GLY A 328 20.04 10.79 6.65
C GLY A 328 18.56 10.41 6.59
N VAL A 329 17.95 10.71 5.45
CA VAL A 329 16.57 10.31 5.14
C VAL A 329 16.47 9.72 3.73
N GLN A 330 15.77 8.61 3.60
CA GLN A 330 15.30 8.01 2.36
C GLN A 330 13.78 8.15 2.28
N PHE A 331 13.23 8.45 1.12
CA PHE A 331 11.78 8.49 0.93
C PHE A 331 11.38 8.16 -0.50
N ASP A 332 10.19 7.60 -0.64
CA ASP A 332 9.60 7.21 -1.92
C ASP A 332 8.34 8.05 -2.16
N LEU A 333 8.29 8.74 -3.31
CA LEU A 333 7.11 9.44 -3.80
C LEU A 333 6.48 8.63 -4.94
N SER A 334 5.16 8.52 -4.95
CA SER A 334 4.40 8.08 -6.12
C SER A 334 3.74 9.27 -6.78
N TYR A 335 3.83 9.38 -8.10
CA TYR A 335 3.22 10.47 -8.87
C TYR A 335 2.44 9.92 -10.06
N ASP A 336 1.36 10.61 -10.42
CA ASP A 336 0.65 10.36 -11.67
C ASP A 336 1.59 10.66 -12.86
N PRO A 337 1.81 9.72 -13.80
CA PRO A 337 2.63 9.97 -14.98
C PRO A 337 2.19 11.18 -15.82
N GLN A 338 0.91 11.58 -15.76
CA GLN A 338 0.38 12.77 -16.43
C GLN A 338 0.80 14.09 -15.75
N LEU A 339 1.30 14.05 -14.51
CA LEU A 339 2.00 15.18 -13.86
C LEU A 339 3.30 15.54 -14.61
N GLY A 340 3.75 14.68 -15.53
CA GLY A 340 4.97 14.84 -16.29
C GLY A 340 6.22 14.36 -15.53
N GLN A 341 7.39 14.58 -16.12
CA GLN A 341 8.64 14.08 -15.56
C GLN A 341 9.16 15.03 -14.46
N PRO A 342 9.58 14.50 -13.29
CA PRO A 342 10.22 15.31 -12.27
C PRO A 342 11.55 15.85 -12.77
N ASN A 343 11.83 17.13 -12.53
CA ASN A 343 13.11 17.73 -12.86
C ASN A 343 14.10 17.53 -11.71
N LEU A 344 14.61 16.31 -11.59
CA LEU A 344 15.47 15.89 -10.48
C LEU A 344 16.79 16.70 -10.40
N ALA A 345 17.25 17.27 -11.52
CA ALA A 345 18.45 18.11 -11.57
C ALA A 345 18.26 19.48 -10.91
N GLN A 346 17.01 19.90 -10.69
CA GLN A 346 16.65 21.16 -10.03
C GLN A 346 16.12 20.96 -8.60
N ALA A 347 16.27 19.75 -8.04
CA ALA A 347 15.96 19.53 -6.63
C ALA A 347 16.87 20.42 -5.76
N SER A 348 16.29 21.32 -4.98
CA SER A 348 17.06 22.31 -4.20
C SER A 348 17.00 22.03 -2.70
N ALA A 349 18.14 22.26 -2.04
CA ALA A 349 18.35 22.05 -0.63
C ALA A 349 17.76 23.18 0.22
N SER A 350 17.23 22.84 1.39
CA SER A 350 17.13 23.74 2.53
C SER A 350 18.17 23.35 3.57
N ASN A 351 18.76 24.33 4.27
CA ASN A 351 19.71 24.11 5.36
C ASN A 351 20.90 23.20 5.02
N GLY A 352 21.37 23.19 3.76
CA GLY A 352 22.57 22.46 3.34
C GLY A 352 22.41 20.95 3.10
N VAL A 353 21.18 20.43 3.13
CA VAL A 353 20.87 19.02 2.85
C VAL A 353 20.20 18.91 1.47
N ALA A 354 20.91 18.33 0.50
CA ALA A 354 20.39 18.13 -0.86
C ALA A 354 19.98 16.65 -1.07
N PRO A 355 18.75 16.36 -1.50
CA PRO A 355 18.36 15.00 -1.84
C PRO A 355 18.98 14.59 -3.18
N THR A 356 19.50 13.38 -3.24
CA THR A 356 19.79 12.66 -4.48
C THR A 356 18.59 11.79 -4.81
N CYS A 357 17.91 12.08 -5.92
CA CYS A 357 16.70 11.38 -6.34
C CYS A 357 16.93 10.61 -7.64
N ALA A 358 16.24 9.47 -7.79
CA ALA A 358 16.28 8.63 -8.98
C ALA A 358 14.89 8.07 -9.31
N LEU A 359 14.65 7.85 -10.60
CA LEU A 359 13.50 7.11 -11.11
C LEU A 359 13.85 5.61 -11.14
N PRO A 360 13.17 4.74 -10.37
CA PRO A 360 13.42 3.30 -10.40
C PRO A 360 13.02 2.72 -11.75
N ALA A 361 13.94 2.02 -12.43
CA ALA A 361 13.66 1.39 -13.74
C ALA A 361 12.52 0.34 -13.67
N SER A 362 12.28 -0.25 -12.50
CA SER A 362 11.27 -1.28 -12.26
C SER A 362 9.90 -0.74 -11.82
N ALA A 363 9.75 0.57 -11.61
CA ALA A 363 8.51 1.17 -11.11
C ALA A 363 8.26 2.58 -11.70
N PRO A 364 7.67 2.66 -12.92
CA PRO A 364 7.23 3.94 -13.50
C PRO A 364 6.26 4.66 -12.57
N GLY A 365 6.38 5.99 -12.45
CA GLY A 365 5.55 6.78 -11.53
C GLY A 365 6.01 6.76 -10.07
N GLN A 366 7.22 6.26 -9.79
CA GLN A 366 7.87 6.39 -8.48
C GLN A 366 9.17 7.20 -8.56
N ILE A 367 9.45 7.94 -7.49
CA ILE A 367 10.72 8.63 -7.27
C ILE A 367 11.26 8.15 -5.95
N ARG A 368 12.49 7.64 -5.95
CA ARG A 368 13.23 7.33 -4.73
C ARG A 368 14.25 8.42 -4.49
N CYS A 369 14.28 8.95 -3.29
CA CYS A 369 15.20 10.00 -2.90
C CYS A 369 15.93 9.62 -1.62
N VAL A 370 17.18 10.06 -1.51
CA VAL A 370 18.05 9.90 -0.34
C VAL A 370 18.74 11.23 -0.07
N ALA A 371 18.73 11.70 1.16
CA ALA A 371 19.33 12.96 1.55
C ALA A 371 20.22 12.79 2.79
N PHE A 372 21.49 13.15 2.63
CA PHE A 372 22.50 13.14 3.69
C PHE A 372 23.15 14.53 3.76
N PRO A 373 23.37 15.10 4.96
CA PRO A 373 24.20 16.28 5.13
C PRO A 373 25.66 15.97 4.80
N ALA A 374 26.41 16.96 4.32
CA ALA A 374 27.84 16.78 4.02
C ALA A 374 28.70 16.62 5.29
N ILE A 375 28.26 17.18 6.43
CA ILE A 375 28.93 17.11 7.73
C ILE A 375 27.85 17.14 8.84
N GLY A 376 27.95 16.24 9.81
CA GLY A 376 27.08 16.21 11.00
C GLY A 376 25.73 15.53 10.77
N ASN A 377 24.78 15.74 11.68
CA ASN A 377 23.44 15.17 11.61
C ASN A 377 22.49 16.07 10.82
N LEU A 378 21.37 15.52 10.37
CA LEU A 378 20.26 16.29 9.82
C LEU A 378 19.82 17.38 10.80
N PRO A 379 19.49 18.59 10.31
CA PRO A 379 18.92 19.61 11.16
C PRO A 379 17.52 19.17 11.66
N PRO A 380 17.06 19.67 12.82
CA PRO A 380 15.79 19.26 13.42
C PRO A 380 14.60 19.37 12.47
N SER A 381 14.61 20.36 11.58
CA SER A 381 13.65 20.46 10.49
C SER A 381 14.34 20.92 9.20
N PHE A 382 13.96 20.31 8.09
CA PHE A 382 14.43 20.67 6.76
C PHE A 382 13.35 20.41 5.71
N SER A 383 13.49 21.06 4.56
CA SER A 383 12.62 20.85 3.41
C SER A 383 13.46 20.73 2.15
N PHE A 384 12.95 20.06 1.14
CA PHE A 384 13.47 20.16 -0.21
C PHE A 384 12.36 20.55 -1.17
N LEU A 385 12.76 21.15 -2.28
CA LEU A 385 11.88 21.45 -3.39
C LEU A 385 12.12 20.43 -4.50
N LEU A 386 11.06 19.75 -4.94
CA LEU A 386 11.05 18.88 -6.11
C LEU A 386 10.20 19.53 -7.20
N PRO A 387 10.83 20.13 -8.24
CA PRO A 387 10.08 20.70 -9.35
C PRO A 387 9.54 19.61 -10.29
N PHE A 388 8.27 19.73 -10.66
CA PHE A 388 7.62 18.91 -11.69
C PHE A 388 7.16 19.79 -12.85
N THR A 389 7.27 19.31 -14.09
CA THR A 389 6.69 20.00 -15.25
C THR A 389 5.45 19.25 -15.69
N VAL A 390 4.28 19.89 -15.56
CA VAL A 390 3.00 19.31 -15.99
C VAL A 390 3.05 19.03 -17.49
N ASP A 391 2.66 17.81 -17.90
CA ASP A 391 2.66 17.43 -19.31
C ASP A 391 1.83 18.43 -20.14
N ALA A 392 2.35 18.83 -21.30
CA ALA A 392 1.64 19.72 -22.23
C ALA A 392 0.35 19.07 -22.76
N GLY A 393 0.26 17.74 -22.75
CA GLY A 393 -0.94 16.96 -23.11
C GLY A 393 -1.92 16.70 -21.97
N ALA A 394 -1.68 17.23 -20.77
CA ALA A 394 -2.58 17.12 -19.63
C ALA A 394 -4.00 17.60 -19.97
N SER A 395 -5.02 16.80 -19.63
CA SER A 395 -6.42 17.21 -19.83
C SER A 395 -6.76 18.35 -18.86
N PRO A 396 -7.39 19.45 -19.32
CA PRO A 396 -7.77 20.53 -18.41
C PRO A 396 -8.74 20.01 -17.34
N GLY A 397 -8.51 20.38 -16.07
CA GLY A 397 -9.33 19.93 -14.93
C GLY A 397 -9.03 18.53 -14.36
N SER A 398 -8.05 17.78 -14.89
CA SER A 398 -7.62 16.53 -14.24
C SER A 398 -6.79 16.81 -12.98
N GLY A 399 -7.08 16.07 -11.91
CA GLY A 399 -6.26 16.06 -10.69
C GLY A 399 -5.16 15.03 -10.79
N PHE A 400 -3.91 15.47 -10.68
CA PHE A 400 -2.73 14.61 -10.62
C PHE A 400 -2.34 14.40 -9.16
N ALA A 401 -2.31 13.14 -8.72
CA ALA A 401 -1.91 12.81 -7.37
C ALA A 401 -0.38 12.68 -7.27
N LEU A 402 0.21 13.40 -6.32
CA LEU A 402 1.54 13.08 -5.76
C LEU A 402 1.34 12.61 -4.33
N ALA A 403 1.87 11.45 -3.98
CA ALA A 403 1.81 10.92 -2.63
C ALA A 403 3.19 10.53 -2.11
N LEU A 404 3.42 10.81 -0.83
CA LEU A 404 4.53 10.23 -0.08
C LEU A 404 4.11 8.81 0.23
N SER A 405 4.79 7.83 -0.35
CA SER A 405 4.41 6.42 -0.18
C SER A 405 5.20 5.78 0.97
N ARG A 406 6.39 6.31 1.25
CA ARG A 406 7.29 5.82 2.30
C ARG A 406 8.30 6.90 2.67
N HIS A 407 8.66 6.97 3.95
CA HIS A 407 9.86 7.66 4.38
C HIS A 407 10.56 6.87 5.49
N GLU A 408 11.87 6.93 5.48
CA GLU A 408 12.79 6.18 6.31
C GLU A 408 13.96 7.08 6.66
N PHE A 409 14.27 7.25 7.93
CA PHE A 409 15.53 7.84 8.36
C PHE A 409 16.57 6.74 8.49
N VAL A 410 17.81 7.05 8.13
CA VAL A 410 18.93 6.11 8.10
C VAL A 410 20.10 6.64 8.94
N ASP A 411 20.98 5.74 9.40
CA ASP A 411 22.22 6.09 10.11
C ASP A 411 23.36 6.40 9.13
N ASP A 412 24.54 6.70 9.67
CA ASP A 412 25.76 6.99 8.91
C ASP A 412 26.24 5.81 8.04
N LEU A 413 25.68 4.61 8.24
CA LEU A 413 25.96 3.40 7.48
C LEU A 413 24.86 3.12 6.43
N GLY A 414 23.81 3.94 6.37
CA GLY A 414 22.67 3.75 5.46
C GLY A 414 21.66 2.72 5.96
N GLU A 415 21.77 2.25 7.21
CA GLU A 415 20.84 1.31 7.82
C GLU A 415 19.62 2.03 8.39
N LEU A 416 18.48 1.35 8.43
CA LEU A 416 17.20 1.94 8.86
C LEU A 416 17.19 2.32 10.35
N VAL A 417 16.96 3.61 10.65
CA VAL A 417 16.92 4.16 12.02
C VAL A 417 15.56 4.70 12.41
N ALA A 418 14.66 5.05 11.49
CA ALA A 418 13.24 5.30 11.78
C ALA A 418 12.47 5.25 10.47
N GLY A 419 11.14 5.11 10.48
CA GLY A 419 10.38 5.19 9.24
C GLY A 419 8.89 5.00 9.45
N GLY A 420 8.11 5.46 8.49
CA GLY A 420 6.66 5.33 8.51
C GLY A 420 6.06 5.38 7.10
N LEU A 421 4.93 4.69 6.95
CA LEU A 421 3.98 4.95 5.87
C LEU A 421 3.21 6.22 6.21
N VAL A 422 3.22 7.21 5.33
CA VAL A 422 2.47 8.47 5.51
C VAL A 422 1.65 8.70 4.27
N ASP A 423 0.34 8.47 4.31
CA ASP A 423 -0.54 8.87 3.20
C ASP A 423 -0.79 10.38 3.25
N GLY A 424 0.15 11.16 2.71
CA GLY A 424 -0.07 12.55 2.35
C GLY A 424 -0.17 12.66 0.84
N SER A 425 -1.29 13.18 0.31
CA SER A 425 -1.51 13.36 -1.12
C SER A 425 -1.67 14.84 -1.48
N LEU A 426 -0.92 15.32 -2.46
CA LEU A 426 -1.14 16.60 -3.12
C LEU A 426 -1.85 16.37 -4.45
N ASN A 427 -2.94 17.11 -4.70
CA ASN A 427 -3.57 17.14 -6.01
C ASN A 427 -3.11 18.38 -6.78
N VAL A 428 -2.46 18.18 -7.91
CA VAL A 428 -2.18 19.26 -8.86
C VAL A 428 -3.31 19.29 -9.88
N LEU A 429 -4.02 20.41 -9.97
CA LEU A 429 -5.06 20.61 -10.98
C LEU A 429 -4.46 21.39 -12.15
N ALA A 430 -4.60 20.86 -13.36
CA ALA A 430 -4.42 21.67 -14.56
C ALA A 430 -5.54 22.72 -14.63
N GLU A 431 -5.19 24.00 -14.71
CA GLU A 431 -6.16 25.08 -14.89
C GLU A 431 -6.98 24.79 -16.16
N PRO A 432 -8.33 24.89 -16.10
CA PRO A 432 -9.16 24.69 -17.28
C PRO A 432 -8.77 25.68 -18.38
N ALA A 433 -8.53 25.19 -19.60
CA ALA A 433 -8.29 26.07 -20.73
C ALA A 433 -9.48 27.03 -20.94
N PRO A 434 -9.26 28.27 -21.44
CA PRO A 434 -10.33 29.25 -21.62
C PRO A 434 -11.39 28.75 -22.63
N PRO A 435 -12.65 29.20 -22.52
CA PRO A 435 -13.71 28.77 -23.43
C PRO A 435 -13.42 29.26 -24.86
N GLN A 436 -13.95 28.55 -25.85
CA GLN A 436 -13.87 28.90 -27.27
C GLN A 436 -15.29 28.98 -27.84
N LEU A 437 -15.64 30.09 -28.48
CA LEU A 437 -16.91 30.22 -29.18
C LEU A 437 -16.71 29.95 -30.67
N THR A 438 -17.46 28.99 -31.20
CA THR A 438 -17.76 28.92 -32.64
C THR A 438 -19.24 29.22 -32.86
N ALA A 439 -19.56 29.83 -34.00
CA ALA A 439 -20.95 30.09 -34.37
C ALA A 439 -21.21 29.78 -35.83
N VAL A 440 -22.46 29.40 -36.12
CA VAL A 440 -22.97 29.22 -37.47
C VAL A 440 -24.25 30.07 -37.63
N PRO A 441 -24.25 31.10 -38.49
CA PRO A 441 -23.13 31.64 -39.28
C PRO A 441 -21.95 32.15 -38.42
N VAL A 442 -20.78 32.39 -39.03
CA VAL A 442 -19.58 32.86 -38.32
C VAL A 442 -19.76 34.32 -37.88
N PRO A 443 -19.29 34.75 -36.69
CA PRO A 443 -19.38 36.14 -36.25
C PRO A 443 -18.75 37.10 -37.28
N GLY A 444 -19.41 38.23 -37.52
CA GLY A 444 -19.10 39.18 -38.60
C GLY A 444 -19.87 38.95 -39.90
N SER A 445 -20.60 37.84 -40.03
CA SER A 445 -21.44 37.57 -41.21
C SER A 445 -22.67 38.47 -41.30
N THR A 446 -23.18 38.65 -42.52
CA THR A 446 -24.50 39.26 -42.77
C THR A 446 -25.55 38.17 -42.97
N ILE A 447 -26.66 38.27 -42.25
CA ILE A 447 -27.83 37.41 -42.37
C ILE A 447 -28.90 38.19 -43.12
N ASP A 448 -29.16 37.77 -44.36
CA ASP A 448 -30.13 38.40 -45.23
C ASP A 448 -31.47 37.65 -45.21
N PHE A 449 -32.51 38.33 -44.76
CA PHE A 449 -33.88 37.82 -44.74
C PHE A 449 -34.61 38.06 -46.05
N GLY A 450 -33.98 38.73 -47.02
CA GLY A 450 -34.51 38.99 -48.35
C GLY A 450 -35.76 39.88 -48.33
N HIS A 451 -36.62 39.70 -49.34
CA HIS A 451 -37.83 40.50 -49.52
C HIS A 451 -39.05 39.83 -48.90
N LEU A 452 -39.82 40.60 -48.12
CA LEU A 452 -41.09 40.18 -47.52
C LEU A 452 -42.15 41.27 -47.68
N VAL A 453 -43.39 40.87 -47.94
CA VAL A 453 -44.54 41.78 -47.88
C VAL A 453 -44.82 42.15 -46.42
N PRO A 454 -45.16 43.41 -46.10
CA PRO A 454 -45.54 43.79 -44.74
C PRO A 454 -46.57 42.84 -44.11
N GLY A 455 -46.30 42.39 -42.89
CA GLY A 455 -47.13 41.41 -42.17
C GLY A 455 -46.70 39.94 -42.35
N GLN A 456 -45.78 39.63 -43.28
CA GLN A 456 -45.11 38.33 -43.35
C GLN A 456 -43.90 38.29 -42.41
N THR A 457 -43.49 37.08 -42.01
CA THR A 457 -42.31 36.87 -41.15
C THR A 457 -41.37 35.84 -41.73
N ARG A 458 -40.06 36.01 -41.51
CA ARG A 458 -39.04 35.00 -41.82
C ARG A 458 -38.07 34.86 -40.65
N SER A 459 -37.64 33.64 -40.39
CA SER A 459 -36.74 33.30 -39.30
C SER A 459 -35.39 32.82 -39.81
N ALA A 460 -34.33 33.10 -39.05
CA ALA A 460 -33.00 32.54 -39.24
C ALA A 460 -32.46 32.07 -37.88
N SER A 461 -31.82 30.89 -37.88
CA SER A 461 -31.17 30.34 -36.69
C SER A 461 -29.70 30.70 -36.67
N ILE A 462 -29.20 31.05 -35.49
CA ILE A 462 -27.78 31.22 -35.20
C ILE A 462 -27.44 30.23 -34.11
N GLU A 463 -26.54 29.30 -34.42
CA GLU A 463 -26.03 28.34 -33.45
C GLU A 463 -24.74 28.88 -32.84
N LEU A 464 -24.67 28.93 -31.51
CA LEU A 464 -23.50 29.28 -30.72
C LEU A 464 -23.03 28.02 -30.00
N VAL A 465 -21.77 27.64 -30.15
CA VAL A 465 -21.21 26.40 -29.56
C VAL A 465 -20.00 26.74 -28.72
N ASN A 466 -19.92 26.18 -27.51
CA ASN A 466 -18.64 26.12 -26.80
C ASN A 466 -17.80 25.01 -27.42
N SER A 467 -16.93 25.35 -28.36
CA SER A 467 -16.12 24.38 -29.10
C SER A 467 -14.81 24.00 -28.40
N ALA A 468 -14.64 24.40 -27.14
CA ALA A 468 -13.46 24.01 -26.36
C ALA A 468 -13.44 22.49 -26.10
N ALA A 469 -12.25 21.95 -25.87
CA ALA A 469 -12.08 20.56 -25.50
C ALA A 469 -12.79 20.23 -24.16
N ALA A 470 -13.15 18.96 -23.96
CA ALA A 470 -13.71 18.52 -22.69
C ALA A 470 -12.75 18.85 -21.52
N GLY A 471 -13.29 19.39 -20.42
CA GLY A 471 -12.50 19.84 -19.27
C GLY A 471 -12.10 21.32 -19.27
N SER A 472 -12.30 22.03 -20.40
CA SER A 472 -12.14 23.49 -20.46
C SER A 472 -13.21 24.26 -19.67
N SER A 473 -12.96 25.54 -19.42
CA SER A 473 -13.90 26.45 -18.75
C SER A 473 -15.22 26.58 -19.52
N ASP A 474 -16.30 26.84 -18.77
CA ASP A 474 -17.61 27.10 -19.36
C ASP A 474 -17.63 28.44 -20.14
N LEU A 475 -18.35 28.43 -21.27
CA LEU A 475 -18.66 29.64 -22.02
C LEU A 475 -19.89 30.31 -21.40
N LEU A 476 -19.69 31.47 -20.79
CA LEU A 476 -20.76 32.30 -20.23
C LEU A 476 -21.21 33.30 -21.28
N LEU A 477 -22.44 33.16 -21.76
CA LEU A 477 -23.16 34.15 -22.57
C LEU A 477 -23.91 35.09 -21.63
N SER A 478 -23.36 36.28 -21.39
CA SER A 478 -23.92 37.26 -20.45
C SER A 478 -25.20 37.89 -20.99
N GLN A 479 -25.29 38.12 -22.30
CA GLN A 479 -26.44 38.73 -22.96
C GLN A 479 -26.36 38.55 -24.48
N CYS A 480 -27.52 38.41 -25.14
CA CYS A 480 -27.67 38.64 -26.58
C CYS A 480 -28.77 39.69 -26.82
N SER A 481 -28.50 40.68 -27.66
CA SER A 481 -29.44 41.77 -27.95
C SER A 481 -29.37 42.24 -29.40
N ILE A 482 -30.50 42.68 -29.94
CA ILE A 482 -30.59 43.31 -31.26
C ILE A 482 -30.64 44.82 -31.09
N SER A 483 -29.81 45.54 -31.84
CA SER A 483 -29.88 47.01 -31.97
C SER A 483 -30.11 47.41 -33.43
N GLY A 484 -30.87 48.49 -33.66
CA GLY A 484 -31.26 48.93 -35.00
C GLY A 484 -32.76 48.81 -35.21
N SER A 485 -33.19 48.31 -36.38
CA SER A 485 -34.61 48.25 -36.72
C SER A 485 -35.40 47.32 -35.79
N ALA A 486 -36.53 47.82 -35.28
CA ALA A 486 -37.46 47.07 -34.42
C ALA A 486 -38.24 45.97 -35.16
N THR A 487 -38.08 45.85 -36.49
CA THR A 487 -38.65 44.74 -37.28
C THR A 487 -37.89 43.43 -37.07
N PHE A 488 -36.74 43.45 -36.41
CA PHE A 488 -36.00 42.27 -36.01
C PHE A 488 -36.21 41.97 -34.52
N SER A 489 -36.47 40.71 -34.19
CA SER A 489 -36.64 40.27 -32.80
C SER A 489 -36.00 38.91 -32.56
N LEU A 490 -35.54 38.67 -31.33
CA LEU A 490 -35.13 37.34 -30.88
C LEU A 490 -36.35 36.61 -30.32
N THR A 491 -36.56 35.38 -30.77
CA THR A 491 -37.62 34.50 -30.27
C THR A 491 -37.01 33.19 -29.76
N GLY A 492 -37.61 32.61 -28.73
CA GLY A 492 -37.13 31.35 -28.14
C GLY A 492 -35.77 31.45 -27.41
N SER A 493 -35.26 32.66 -27.16
CA SER A 493 -34.01 32.82 -26.41
C SER A 493 -34.22 32.48 -24.92
N PRO A 494 -33.32 31.72 -24.29
CA PRO A 494 -33.34 31.48 -22.85
C PRO A 494 -33.15 32.79 -22.07
N ALA A 495 -33.45 32.75 -20.76
CA ALA A 495 -33.07 33.83 -19.87
C ALA A 495 -31.54 33.89 -19.73
N PHE A 496 -30.95 35.05 -20.00
CA PHE A 496 -29.51 35.29 -19.81
C PHE A 496 -29.23 35.75 -18.37
N PRO A 497 -28.05 35.44 -17.80
CA PRO A 497 -26.91 34.77 -18.43
C PRO A 497 -27.13 33.25 -18.63
N VAL A 498 -26.54 32.70 -19.70
CA VAL A 498 -26.54 31.25 -19.99
C VAL A 498 -25.11 30.73 -20.03
N THR A 499 -24.91 29.57 -19.40
CA THR A 499 -23.63 28.88 -19.36
C THR A 499 -23.67 27.67 -20.29
N LEU A 500 -22.71 27.56 -21.20
CA LEU A 500 -22.52 26.41 -22.09
C LEU A 500 -21.25 25.67 -21.68
N ALA A 501 -21.43 24.44 -21.18
CA ALA A 501 -20.31 23.53 -20.95
C ALA A 501 -19.63 23.17 -22.29
N PRO A 502 -18.38 22.66 -22.30
CA PRO A 502 -17.73 22.22 -23.53
C PRO A 502 -18.62 21.28 -24.37
N ALA A 503 -18.63 21.51 -25.69
CA ALA A 503 -19.48 20.86 -26.69
C ALA A 503 -21.00 21.14 -26.59
N GLN A 504 -21.49 21.92 -25.63
CA GLN A 504 -22.88 22.38 -25.63
C GLN A 504 -23.11 23.52 -26.63
N SER A 505 -24.31 23.54 -27.20
CA SER A 505 -24.75 24.58 -28.12
C SER A 505 -26.03 25.28 -27.65
N LEU A 506 -26.19 26.52 -28.11
CA LEU A 506 -27.38 27.34 -27.96
C LEU A 506 -27.81 27.81 -29.35
N SER A 507 -29.05 27.52 -29.73
CA SER A 507 -29.67 28.08 -30.93
C SER A 507 -30.48 29.34 -30.58
N LEU A 508 -30.19 30.43 -31.27
CA LEU A 508 -30.94 31.68 -31.21
C LEU A 508 -31.72 31.85 -32.51
N ASN A 509 -33.02 32.15 -32.42
CA ASN A 509 -33.86 32.40 -33.58
C ASN A 509 -34.13 33.90 -33.72
N VAL A 510 -33.66 34.49 -34.81
CA VAL A 510 -33.93 35.88 -35.19
C VAL A 510 -35.08 35.90 -36.19
N VAL A 511 -36.10 36.70 -35.90
CA VAL A 511 -37.29 36.89 -36.75
C VAL A 511 -37.26 38.27 -37.38
N PHE A 512 -37.41 38.34 -38.69
CA PHE A 512 -37.68 39.56 -39.45
C PHE A 512 -39.17 39.66 -39.79
N ALA A 513 -39.80 40.74 -39.38
CA ALA A 513 -41.22 41.04 -39.57
C ALA A 513 -41.40 42.51 -40.02
N PRO A 514 -41.26 42.83 -41.31
CA PRO A 514 -41.45 44.19 -41.79
C PRO A 514 -42.92 44.62 -41.68
N THR A 515 -43.15 45.88 -41.29
CA THR A 515 -44.48 46.50 -41.21
C THR A 515 -44.71 47.58 -42.27
N ALA A 516 -43.67 47.94 -43.02
CA ALA A 516 -43.71 48.92 -44.10
C ALA A 516 -42.69 48.56 -45.19
N VAL A 517 -42.86 49.14 -46.38
CA VAL A 517 -41.93 49.00 -47.51
C VAL A 517 -40.62 49.73 -47.19
N GLY A 518 -39.48 49.13 -47.50
CA GLY A 518 -38.15 49.73 -47.33
C GLY A 518 -37.09 48.76 -46.80
N ALA A 519 -35.83 49.12 -46.95
CA ALA A 519 -34.70 48.37 -46.41
C ALA A 519 -34.61 48.55 -44.89
N GLN A 520 -34.40 47.44 -44.17
CA GLN A 520 -34.29 47.38 -42.73
C GLN A 520 -32.95 46.74 -42.37
N MET A 521 -32.24 47.35 -41.43
CA MET A 521 -30.94 46.85 -40.95
C MET A 521 -30.91 46.86 -39.43
N ALA A 522 -30.27 45.85 -38.85
CA ALA A 522 -30.03 45.72 -37.42
C ALA A 522 -28.74 44.91 -37.17
N THR A 523 -28.28 44.88 -35.93
CA THR A 523 -27.13 44.07 -35.51
C THR A 523 -27.51 43.24 -34.30
N LEU A 524 -27.31 41.93 -34.37
CA LEU A 524 -27.32 41.06 -33.19
C LEU A 524 -25.92 41.06 -32.56
N SER A 525 -25.84 41.30 -31.25
CA SER A 525 -24.61 41.22 -30.47
C SER A 525 -24.79 40.32 -29.26
N CYS A 526 -23.90 39.33 -29.12
CA CYS A 526 -23.85 38.38 -28.02
C CYS A 526 -22.54 38.52 -27.23
N THR A 527 -22.62 38.98 -25.98
CA THR A 527 -21.47 39.16 -25.09
C THR A 527 -21.14 37.87 -24.36
N HIS A 528 -19.87 37.45 -24.41
CA HIS A 528 -19.37 36.24 -23.75
C HIS A 528 -18.00 36.41 -23.08
N ASN A 529 -17.55 35.40 -22.34
CA ASN A 529 -16.24 35.35 -21.66
C ASN A 529 -15.09 34.72 -22.49
N ALA A 530 -15.38 34.15 -23.67
CA ALA A 530 -14.33 33.68 -24.59
C ALA A 530 -13.61 34.82 -25.34
N ALA A 531 -12.42 34.54 -25.86
CA ALA A 531 -11.68 35.45 -26.73
C ALA A 531 -12.52 35.88 -27.95
N GLY A 532 -12.40 37.14 -28.39
CA GLY A 532 -13.17 37.68 -29.51
C GLY A 532 -14.58 38.17 -29.18
N SER A 533 -14.93 38.27 -27.90
CA SER A 533 -16.20 38.86 -27.43
C SER A 533 -16.31 40.36 -27.77
N PRO A 534 -17.49 40.86 -28.21
CA PRO A 534 -18.74 40.13 -28.46
C PRO A 534 -18.81 39.49 -29.85
N ALA A 535 -19.56 38.40 -29.98
CA ALA A 535 -19.96 37.85 -31.28
C ALA A 535 -21.07 38.71 -31.90
N SER A 536 -20.85 39.24 -33.10
CA SER A 536 -21.78 40.16 -33.77
C SER A 536 -22.21 39.67 -35.14
N PHE A 537 -23.45 39.95 -35.53
CA PHE A 537 -24.03 39.56 -36.82
C PHE A 537 -24.83 40.73 -37.40
N ALA A 538 -24.56 41.10 -38.65
CA ALA A 538 -25.35 42.10 -39.36
C ALA A 538 -26.65 41.44 -39.87
N LEU A 539 -27.78 42.13 -39.74
CA LEU A 539 -29.10 41.66 -40.15
C LEU A 539 -29.64 42.60 -41.23
N THR A 540 -30.09 42.06 -42.35
CA THR A 540 -30.68 42.84 -43.46
C THR A 540 -31.99 42.23 -43.93
N GLY A 541 -32.92 43.06 -44.38
CA GLY A 541 -34.15 42.62 -45.02
C GLY A 541 -34.88 43.77 -45.68
N MET A 542 -35.80 43.48 -46.59
CA MET A 542 -36.59 44.51 -47.29
C MET A 542 -38.08 44.23 -47.18
N GLY A 543 -38.84 45.21 -46.72
CA GLY A 543 -40.28 45.23 -46.94
C GLY A 543 -40.57 45.61 -48.39
N VAL A 544 -41.35 44.81 -49.12
CA VAL A 544 -41.77 45.10 -50.50
C VAL A 544 -43.28 45.28 -50.59
N GLY A 545 -43.75 46.18 -51.45
CA GLY A 545 -45.18 46.36 -51.68
C GLY A 545 -45.80 45.10 -52.28
N ASP A 546 -47.08 44.85 -52.00
CA ASP A 546 -47.82 43.73 -52.56
C ASP A 546 -48.01 43.96 -54.07
N ALA A 547 -47.11 43.41 -54.88
CA ALA A 547 -47.26 43.42 -56.33
C ALA A 547 -48.21 42.27 -56.70
N LEU A 548 -49.51 42.56 -56.72
CA LEU A 548 -50.45 41.80 -57.53
C LEU A 548 -49.91 41.81 -58.97
N LEU A 549 -49.39 40.67 -59.43
CA LEU A 549 -49.29 40.39 -60.85
C LEU A 549 -50.71 40.17 -61.37
N SER A 550 -51.40 41.27 -61.68
CA SER A 550 -52.57 41.27 -62.55
C SER A 550 -52.17 41.68 -63.96
N ASP A 551 -52.50 40.78 -64.88
CA ASP A 551 -52.68 40.90 -66.33
C ASP A 551 -51.47 40.97 -67.28
N GLY A 552 -51.47 39.96 -68.17
CA GLY A 552 -51.59 40.28 -69.59
C GLY A 552 -50.91 39.30 -70.53
N PHE A 553 -51.58 38.21 -70.93
CA PHE A 553 -51.55 37.70 -72.31
C PHE A 553 -52.73 36.74 -72.56
N GLU A 554 -53.84 37.29 -73.07
CA GLU A 554 -54.64 36.67 -74.14
C GLU A 554 -54.56 37.64 -75.33
N THR A 555 -54.28 37.24 -76.57
CA THR A 555 -55.13 36.54 -77.55
C THR A 555 -54.36 36.50 -78.89
N PRO A 556 -54.83 35.86 -79.98
CA PRO A 556 -55.59 34.62 -80.11
C PRO A 556 -54.77 33.46 -80.72
#